data_AF-A0A936ILG3-F1
#
_entry.id   AF-A0A936ILG3-F1
#
_cell.length_a   1.000
_cell.length_b   1.000
_cell.length_c   1.000
_cell.angle_alpha   90.00
_cell.angle_beta   90.00
_cell.angle_gamma   90.00
#
_symmetry.space_group_name_H-M   'P 1'
#
loop_
_entity.id
_entity.type
_entity.pdbx_description
1 polymer ?
#
loop_
_entity_poly.entity_id
_entity_poly.type
_entity_poly.pdbx_seq_one_letter_code
_entity_poly.pdbx_strand_id
1 'polypeptide(L)'
;MKLTAFLVFLWLLLLTVPGVLSAKGQKVQAELGDMYQPLVIVGEGWSQQIIVKNVDREGDALVGTLDFFTANGAPWEVELVGRARASRYFITLNPGQVAVFETVVKDHGQVLGFARTDVACCAWYGAQTIFRKQTEGRPDLMASVSLDDKAFRVAHIPFDNIDGKYTGLGVLNTRSCLRECTPNDRGAFRYTFRDEAGVPFETRDVAQQNFTLSWVNLGAEFPSTNGRRGSLEISAVNPEDRILLDVAAFSLQFTPNGAFAAIVPIHD
;
A
#
# COMPACT_ATOMS: atom_id res chain seq x y z
N MET A 1 -34.14 -11.27 74.14
CA MET A 1 -35.23 -11.32 73.15
C MET A 1 -34.88 -10.37 72.01
N LYS A 2 -34.65 -10.94 70.81
CA LYS A 2 -34.43 -10.41 69.44
C LYS A 2 -33.87 -8.98 69.14
N LEU A 3 -32.77 -8.99 68.36
CA LEU A 3 -32.18 -8.09 67.34
C LEU A 3 -32.81 -6.70 67.06
N THR A 4 -31.97 -5.67 66.80
CA THR A 4 -31.70 -5.10 65.44
C THR A 4 -30.54 -4.07 65.37
N ALA A 5 -29.72 -4.17 64.29
CA ALA A 5 -29.06 -3.11 63.45
C ALA A 5 -28.04 -2.09 64.07
N PHE A 6 -27.05 -1.50 63.38
CA PHE A 6 -26.17 -1.74 62.20
C PHE A 6 -25.20 -0.52 62.10
N LEU A 7 -23.97 -0.70 61.59
CA LEU A 7 -22.97 0.29 61.07
C LEU A 7 -22.27 1.29 62.04
N VAL A 8 -20.97 1.65 61.96
CA VAL A 8 -19.72 1.17 61.29
C VAL A 8 -18.58 2.22 61.52
N PHE A 9 -17.31 1.81 61.32
CA PHE A 9 -16.06 2.61 61.12
C PHE A 9 -15.41 3.28 62.36
N LEU A 10 -14.09 3.37 62.57
CA LEU A 10 -12.87 3.18 61.76
C LEU A 10 -11.65 3.19 62.74
N TRP A 11 -10.62 2.36 62.56
CA TRP A 11 -9.29 2.56 63.18
C TRP A 11 -8.15 2.16 62.22
N LEU A 12 -7.22 3.12 62.04
CA LEU A 12 -5.76 3.06 61.84
C LEU A 12 -5.09 2.21 60.72
N LEU A 13 -4.23 2.83 59.88
CA LEU A 13 -2.75 2.83 60.03
C LEU A 13 -2.02 3.71 58.98
N LEU A 14 -0.83 4.18 59.35
CA LEU A 14 0.08 5.11 58.66
C LEU A 14 0.99 4.51 57.55
N LEU A 15 1.42 5.40 56.65
CA LEU A 15 2.76 5.56 56.00
C LEU A 15 3.34 4.46 55.08
N THR A 16 3.61 4.80 53.80
CA THR A 16 4.98 4.91 53.21
C THR A 16 5.01 5.13 51.67
N VAL A 17 5.79 6.14 51.25
CA VAL A 17 6.52 6.40 49.97
C VAL A 17 5.75 6.55 48.63
N PRO A 18 5.93 7.69 47.90
CA PRO A 18 5.50 7.83 46.52
C PRO A 18 6.50 7.15 45.58
N GLY A 19 6.25 5.90 45.22
CA GLY A 19 6.87 5.26 44.06
C GLY A 19 6.06 5.62 42.82
N VAL A 20 6.51 6.64 42.08
CA VAL A 20 6.04 6.86 40.70
C VAL A 20 6.50 5.64 39.91
N LEU A 21 5.58 4.70 39.68
CA LEU A 21 5.68 3.70 38.63
C LEU A 21 5.73 4.47 37.30
N SER A 22 6.93 4.85 36.88
CA SER A 22 7.19 5.20 35.49
C SER A 22 7.02 3.91 34.70
N ALA A 23 5.81 3.70 34.18
CA ALA A 23 5.59 2.77 33.10
C ALA A 23 6.43 3.30 31.93
N LYS A 24 7.68 2.84 31.82
CA LYS A 24 8.35 2.79 30.52
C LYS A 24 7.43 1.95 29.66
N GLY A 25 6.63 2.63 28.83
CA GLY A 25 5.84 1.98 27.79
C GLY A 25 6.80 1.07 27.05
N GLN A 26 6.60 -0.23 27.22
CA GLN A 26 7.31 -1.23 26.45
C GLN A 26 6.92 -0.96 25.01
N LYS A 27 7.84 -0.36 24.24
CA LYS A 27 7.66 -0.17 22.80
C LYS A 27 7.52 -1.59 22.24
N VAL A 28 6.28 -2.01 22.00
CA VAL A 28 6.01 -3.19 21.18
C VAL A 28 6.54 -2.81 19.82
N GLN A 29 7.71 -3.34 19.51
CA GLN A 29 8.39 -3.16 18.25
C GLN A 29 7.56 -3.93 17.24
N ALA A 30 6.62 -3.25 16.59
CA ALA A 30 6.03 -3.79 15.38
C ALA A 30 7.22 -4.03 14.43
N GLU A 31 7.41 -5.28 13.99
CA GLU A 31 8.22 -5.52 12.81
C GLU A 31 7.60 -4.67 11.70
N LEU A 32 8.24 -3.55 11.37
CA LEU A 32 7.83 -2.74 10.24
C LEU A 32 8.04 -3.62 9.01
N GLY A 33 6.94 -4.07 8.40
CA GLY A 33 6.98 -4.83 7.17
C GLY A 33 7.50 -3.97 6.01
N ASP A 34 7.89 -4.64 4.94
CA ASP A 34 8.17 -3.98 3.66
C ASP A 34 6.94 -3.18 3.21
N MET A 35 7.12 -1.90 2.92
CA MET A 35 6.04 -1.08 2.36
C MET A 35 6.12 -1.12 0.83
N TYR A 36 5.01 -1.46 0.19
CA TYR A 36 4.94 -1.56 -1.27
C TYR A 36 4.22 -0.35 -1.88
N GLN A 37 4.84 0.24 -2.90
CA GLN A 37 4.18 1.08 -3.89
C GLN A 37 3.81 0.17 -5.07
N PRO A 38 2.58 -0.36 -5.12
CA PRO A 38 2.20 -1.40 -6.08
C PRO A 38 2.22 -0.90 -7.53
N LEU A 39 2.21 0.42 -7.76
CA LEU A 39 2.33 0.99 -9.09
C LEU A 39 3.37 2.11 -9.13
N VAL A 40 4.38 1.91 -9.96
CA VAL A 40 5.30 2.95 -10.43
C VAL A 40 5.11 3.11 -11.94
N ILE A 41 4.81 4.32 -12.40
CA ILE A 41 4.62 4.66 -13.82
C ILE A 41 5.69 5.65 -14.25
N VAL A 42 6.39 5.35 -15.34
CA VAL A 42 7.34 6.27 -15.99
C VAL A 42 7.07 6.27 -17.48
N GLY A 43 7.11 7.45 -18.11
CA GLY A 43 6.94 7.58 -19.56
C GLY A 43 5.58 8.12 -19.98
N GLU A 44 5.49 8.53 -21.26
CA GLU A 44 4.33 9.22 -21.83
C GLU A 44 3.89 10.47 -21.02
N GLY A 45 4.82 11.18 -20.40
CA GLY A 45 4.53 12.33 -19.56
C GLY A 45 4.02 11.97 -18.16
N TRP A 46 4.03 10.69 -17.78
CA TRP A 46 3.92 10.31 -16.37
C TRP A 46 5.22 10.58 -15.62
N SER A 47 5.08 11.18 -14.45
CA SER A 47 6.09 11.18 -13.40
C SER A 47 5.47 10.86 -12.06
N GLN A 48 6.32 10.47 -11.12
CA GLN A 48 5.89 10.06 -9.80
C GLN A 48 6.89 10.53 -8.75
N GLN A 49 6.34 11.08 -7.67
CA GLN A 49 7.11 11.36 -6.45
C GLN A 49 6.78 10.29 -5.42
N ILE A 50 7.80 9.70 -4.82
CA ILE A 50 7.70 8.87 -3.62
C ILE A 50 8.33 9.67 -2.48
N ILE A 51 7.53 9.95 -1.47
CA ILE A 51 7.91 10.81 -0.35
C ILE A 51 7.95 9.93 0.89
N VAL A 52 9.09 9.89 1.56
CA VAL A 52 9.29 9.15 2.80
C VAL A 52 9.68 10.15 3.88
N LYS A 53 8.99 10.11 5.02
CA LYS A 53 9.23 11.02 6.15
C LYS A 53 9.48 10.21 7.40
N ASN A 54 10.59 10.51 8.08
CA ASN A 54 10.75 10.09 9.47
C ASN A 54 9.81 10.94 10.34
N VAL A 55 8.79 10.30 10.93
CA VAL A 55 7.76 11.00 11.73
C VAL A 55 8.12 11.06 13.22
N ASP A 56 9.22 10.45 13.61
CA ASP A 56 9.74 10.61 14.96
C ASP A 56 10.16 12.05 15.22
N ARG A 57 10.01 12.45 16.48
CA ARG A 57 10.42 13.78 16.96
C ARG A 57 11.85 13.79 17.50
N GLU A 58 12.33 12.63 17.92
CA GLU A 58 13.63 12.38 18.53
C GLU A 58 13.98 10.90 18.39
N GLY A 59 15.25 10.55 18.59
CA GLY A 59 15.74 9.17 18.48
C GLY A 59 16.66 8.97 17.28
N ASP A 60 16.76 7.71 16.85
CA ASP A 60 17.67 7.30 15.80
C ASP A 60 17.18 7.73 14.41
N ALA A 61 18.12 7.83 13.47
CA ALA A 61 17.78 8.03 12.07
C ALA A 61 17.05 6.81 11.51
N LEU A 62 16.03 7.06 10.69
CA LEU A 62 15.44 6.07 9.80
C LEU A 62 16.48 5.71 8.75
N VAL A 63 16.91 4.45 8.73
CA VAL A 63 17.83 3.92 7.72
C VAL A 63 17.10 2.85 6.90
N GLY A 64 17.24 2.88 5.59
CA GLY A 64 16.56 1.92 4.72
C GLY A 64 16.95 2.05 3.27
N THR A 65 16.14 1.45 2.41
CA THR A 65 16.28 1.49 0.96
C THR A 65 14.92 1.67 0.27
N LEU A 66 14.96 2.34 -0.87
CA LEU A 66 13.88 2.33 -1.87
C LEU A 66 14.36 1.51 -3.07
N ASP A 67 13.76 0.35 -3.26
CA ASP A 67 14.03 -0.58 -4.34
C ASP A 67 12.97 -0.47 -5.44
N PHE A 68 13.38 -0.44 -6.71
CA PHE A 68 12.49 -0.43 -7.86
C PHE A 68 12.56 -1.77 -8.60
N PHE A 69 11.39 -2.24 -9.03
CA PHE A 69 11.22 -3.50 -9.74
C PHE A 69 10.36 -3.31 -10.98
N THR A 70 10.66 -4.07 -12.03
CA THR A 70 9.82 -4.18 -13.22
C THR A 70 8.52 -4.89 -12.85
N ALA A 71 7.50 -4.84 -13.73
CA ALA A 71 6.27 -5.60 -13.51
C ALA A 71 6.49 -7.11 -13.27
N ASN A 72 7.58 -7.68 -13.79
CA ASN A 72 7.94 -9.09 -13.62
C ASN A 72 8.83 -9.37 -12.40
N GLY A 73 9.06 -8.39 -11.53
CA GLY A 73 9.82 -8.57 -10.28
C GLY A 73 11.35 -8.48 -10.42
N ALA A 74 11.88 -8.30 -11.63
CA ALA A 74 13.32 -8.04 -11.82
C ALA A 74 13.69 -6.62 -11.37
N PRO A 75 14.91 -6.36 -10.84
CA PRO A 75 15.36 -5.01 -10.50
C PRO A 75 15.21 -4.06 -11.69
N TRP A 76 14.64 -2.87 -11.44
CA TRP A 76 14.41 -1.87 -12.46
C TRP A 76 15.25 -0.63 -12.22
N GLU A 77 16.16 -0.36 -13.13
CA GLU A 77 16.95 0.87 -13.12
C GLU A 77 16.10 2.08 -13.51
N VAL A 78 15.63 2.80 -12.50
CA VAL A 78 14.88 4.04 -12.63
C VAL A 78 15.84 5.22 -12.57
N GLU A 79 15.53 6.26 -13.32
CA GLU A 79 16.25 7.53 -13.29
C GLU A 79 15.45 8.53 -12.45
N LEU A 80 16.07 9.06 -11.41
CA LEU A 80 15.44 10.03 -10.51
C LEU A 80 16.06 11.41 -10.66
N VAL A 81 15.26 12.45 -10.46
CA VAL A 81 15.71 13.84 -10.49
C VAL A 81 16.85 14.03 -9.47
N GLY A 82 17.99 14.53 -9.96
CA GLY A 82 19.17 14.83 -9.15
C GLY A 82 19.92 13.60 -8.63
N ARG A 83 19.67 12.38 -9.16
CA ARG A 83 20.35 11.15 -8.74
C ARG A 83 20.77 10.32 -9.95
N ALA A 84 21.81 9.50 -9.75
CA ALA A 84 22.19 8.51 -10.75
C ALA A 84 21.06 7.48 -10.96
N ARG A 85 21.00 6.92 -12.17
CA ARG A 85 20.12 5.81 -12.49
C ARG A 85 20.52 4.59 -11.66
N ALA A 86 19.56 4.01 -10.94
CA ALA A 86 19.79 2.83 -10.10
C ALA A 86 18.47 2.09 -9.86
N SER A 87 18.56 0.82 -9.46
CA SER A 87 17.40 0.06 -8.98
C SER A 87 17.21 0.14 -7.46
N ARG A 88 18.17 0.73 -6.74
CA ARG A 88 18.18 0.85 -5.28
C ARG A 88 18.71 2.22 -4.88
N TYR A 89 18.01 2.88 -3.96
CA TYR A 89 18.40 4.14 -3.37
C TYR A 89 18.43 4.02 -1.85
N PHE A 90 19.50 4.49 -1.22
CA PHE A 90 19.61 4.50 0.24
C PHE A 90 18.79 5.63 0.85
N ILE A 91 18.14 5.33 1.96
CA ILE A 91 17.39 6.25 2.79
C ILE A 91 18.14 6.42 4.11
N THR A 92 18.40 7.65 4.49
CA THR A 92 18.88 8.01 5.82
C THR A 92 18.24 9.33 6.22
N LEU A 93 17.30 9.27 7.17
CA LEU A 93 16.51 10.43 7.61
C LEU A 93 16.56 10.55 9.13
N ASN A 94 17.16 11.63 9.62
CA ASN A 94 17.04 12.01 11.03
C ASN A 94 15.57 12.30 11.39
N PRO A 95 15.19 12.26 12.68
CA PRO A 95 13.85 12.62 13.13
C PRO A 95 13.33 13.92 12.49
N GLY A 96 12.12 13.86 11.94
CA GLY A 96 11.46 14.98 11.25
C GLY A 96 11.92 15.25 9.81
N GLN A 97 12.95 14.57 9.30
CA GLN A 97 13.41 14.75 7.91
C GLN A 97 12.53 14.03 6.89
N VAL A 98 12.57 14.51 5.65
CA VAL A 98 11.85 13.97 4.50
C VAL A 98 12.82 13.69 3.35
N ALA A 99 12.65 12.55 2.68
CA ALA A 99 13.23 12.27 1.39
C ALA A 99 12.15 12.33 0.30
N VAL A 100 12.50 12.94 -0.83
CA VAL A 100 11.67 12.95 -2.04
C VAL A 100 12.42 12.26 -3.17
N PHE A 101 11.82 11.24 -3.74
CA PHE A 101 12.31 10.47 -4.87
C PHE A 101 11.38 10.74 -6.06
N GLU A 102 11.81 11.58 -7.00
CA GLU A 102 11.01 11.97 -8.16
C GLU A 102 11.57 11.31 -9.42
N THR A 103 10.73 10.62 -10.19
CA THR A 103 11.12 10.05 -11.48
C THR A 103 11.29 11.16 -12.52
N VAL A 104 12.28 11.01 -13.40
CA VAL A 104 12.44 11.92 -14.54
C VAL A 104 11.27 11.75 -15.51
N VAL A 105 10.64 12.86 -15.90
CA VAL A 105 9.58 12.89 -16.91
C VAL A 105 10.15 12.44 -18.26
N LYS A 106 9.47 11.49 -18.90
CA LYS A 106 9.79 11.01 -20.26
C LYS A 106 8.55 11.06 -21.11
N ASP A 107 8.63 11.61 -22.32
CA ASP A 107 7.44 11.79 -23.17
C ASP A 107 7.10 10.57 -24.04
N HIS A 108 7.94 9.54 -24.03
CA HIS A 108 7.79 8.33 -24.82
C HIS A 108 8.04 7.08 -23.98
N GLY A 109 7.47 5.96 -24.42
CA GLY A 109 7.69 4.64 -23.83
C GLY A 109 7.18 4.54 -22.39
N GLN A 110 5.87 4.35 -22.21
CA GLN A 110 5.32 4.05 -20.90
C GLN A 110 5.82 2.68 -20.42
N VAL A 111 6.33 2.65 -19.20
CA VAL A 111 6.74 1.43 -18.50
C VAL A 111 6.16 1.43 -17.10
N LEU A 112 5.77 0.24 -16.67
CA LEU A 112 5.16 -0.01 -15.37
C LEU A 112 6.05 -0.92 -14.53
N GLY A 113 6.07 -0.65 -13.24
CA GLY A 113 6.76 -1.44 -12.24
C GLY A 113 6.16 -1.19 -10.87
N PHE A 114 6.90 -1.57 -9.85
CA PHE A 114 6.53 -1.31 -8.46
C PHE A 114 7.79 -0.91 -7.68
N ALA A 115 7.59 -0.37 -6.49
CA ALA A 115 8.68 -0.08 -5.58
C ALA A 115 8.42 -0.68 -4.20
N ARG A 116 9.51 -0.94 -3.49
CA ARG A 116 9.52 -1.47 -2.13
C ARG A 116 10.40 -0.59 -1.26
N THR A 117 9.87 -0.17 -0.13
CA THR A 117 10.65 0.53 0.89
C THR A 117 10.94 -0.47 2.01
N ASP A 118 12.22 -0.78 2.19
CA ASP A 118 12.74 -1.68 3.22
C ASP A 118 13.50 -0.83 4.25
N VAL A 119 13.01 -0.78 5.48
CA VAL A 119 13.53 0.06 6.56
C VAL A 119 14.16 -0.82 7.64
N ALA A 120 15.44 -0.58 7.90
CA ALA A 120 16.23 -1.24 8.92
C ALA A 120 15.89 -0.70 10.32
N CYS A 121 14.69 -1.02 10.79
CA CYS A 121 14.15 -0.81 12.14
C CYS A 121 14.07 0.62 12.71
N CYS A 122 13.31 0.66 13.81
CA CYS A 122 13.46 1.56 14.96
C CYS A 122 12.98 3.00 14.84
N ALA A 123 12.69 3.47 13.63
CA ALA A 123 12.03 4.76 13.42
C ALA A 123 10.63 4.59 12.81
N TRP A 124 9.68 5.40 13.27
CA TRP A 124 8.38 5.52 12.64
C TRP A 124 8.52 6.36 11.39
N TYR A 125 7.92 5.91 10.30
CA TYR A 125 7.88 6.67 9.07
C TYR A 125 6.48 6.71 8.48
N GLY A 126 6.22 7.78 7.76
CA GLY A 126 5.05 7.90 6.90
C GLY A 126 5.52 8.04 5.47
N ALA A 127 4.74 7.53 4.53
CA ALA A 127 5.04 7.70 3.13
C ALA A 127 3.80 7.98 2.30
N GLN A 128 4.01 8.65 1.18
CA GLN A 128 2.99 8.95 0.21
C GLN A 128 3.59 8.94 -1.18
N THR A 129 2.75 8.70 -2.17
CA THR A 129 3.11 8.90 -3.56
C THR A 129 2.25 9.97 -4.19
N ILE A 130 2.83 10.69 -5.15
CA ILE A 130 2.12 11.66 -5.98
C ILE A 130 2.34 11.24 -7.43
N PHE A 131 1.25 10.91 -8.10
CA PHE A 131 1.22 10.68 -9.54
C PHE A 131 0.96 12.00 -10.25
N ARG A 132 1.70 12.25 -11.31
CA ARG A 132 1.53 13.40 -12.17
C ARG A 132 1.49 12.95 -13.63
N LYS A 133 0.52 13.43 -14.39
CA LYS A 133 0.42 13.21 -15.83
C LYS A 133 0.45 14.56 -16.54
N GLN A 134 1.52 14.75 -17.30
CA GLN A 134 1.69 15.88 -18.20
C GLN A 134 1.37 15.40 -19.61
N THR A 135 0.54 16.14 -20.32
CA THR A 135 0.22 15.85 -21.72
C THR A 135 0.13 17.17 -22.46
N GLU A 136 0.83 17.27 -23.59
CA GLU A 136 0.87 18.49 -24.37
C GLU A 136 -0.55 18.95 -24.73
N GLY A 137 -0.83 20.23 -24.53
CA GLY A 137 -2.16 20.81 -24.80
C GLY A 137 -3.26 20.43 -23.80
N ARG A 138 -2.95 19.69 -22.72
CA ARG A 138 -3.90 19.37 -21.64
C ARG A 138 -3.45 19.95 -20.30
N PRO A 139 -4.38 20.17 -19.35
CA PRO A 139 -4.03 20.49 -17.98
C PRO A 139 -3.13 19.42 -17.37
N ASP A 140 -2.25 19.85 -16.47
CA ASP A 140 -1.46 18.96 -15.63
C ASP A 140 -2.36 18.32 -14.57
N LEU A 141 -2.29 17.00 -14.46
CA LEU A 141 -3.18 16.22 -13.61
C LEU A 141 -2.38 15.50 -12.55
N MET A 142 -2.84 15.59 -11.31
CA MET A 142 -2.15 15.00 -10.16
C MET A 142 -3.11 14.28 -9.23
N ALA A 143 -2.65 13.18 -8.66
CA ALA A 143 -3.32 12.50 -7.56
C ALA A 143 -2.28 12.04 -6.54
N SER A 144 -2.58 12.19 -5.25
CA SER A 144 -1.73 11.73 -4.16
C SER A 144 -2.39 10.63 -3.37
N VAL A 145 -1.60 9.63 -2.96
CA VAL A 145 -2.06 8.51 -2.12
C VAL A 145 -1.05 8.25 -1.02
N SER A 146 -1.54 8.11 0.20
CA SER A 146 -0.73 7.60 1.32
C SER A 146 -0.36 6.15 1.06
N LEU A 147 0.89 5.81 1.32
CA LEU A 147 1.32 4.41 1.30
C LEU A 147 1.01 3.79 2.65
N ASP A 148 0.42 2.60 2.61
CA ASP A 148 0.13 1.81 3.80
C ASP A 148 1.18 0.69 3.93
N ASP A 149 1.52 0.36 5.17
CA ASP A 149 2.67 -0.46 5.54
C ASP A 149 2.42 -1.98 5.39
N LYS A 150 1.22 -2.36 4.94
CA LYS A 150 0.79 -3.76 4.89
C LYS A 150 0.19 -4.07 3.54
N ALA A 151 0.64 -5.19 2.99
CA ALA A 151 -0.16 -5.89 2.00
C ALA A 151 -1.27 -6.66 2.74
N PHE A 152 -2.43 -6.81 2.11
CA PHE A 152 -3.66 -7.21 2.78
C PHE A 152 -4.08 -8.62 2.41
N ARG A 153 -4.86 -9.27 3.28
CA ARG A 153 -5.47 -10.57 2.95
C ARG A 153 -6.65 -10.39 1.99
N VAL A 154 -7.41 -9.32 2.19
CA VAL A 154 -8.51 -8.92 1.33
C VAL A 154 -8.36 -7.44 0.98
N ALA A 155 -8.51 -7.12 -0.31
CA ALA A 155 -8.58 -5.74 -0.77
C ALA A 155 -9.94 -5.47 -1.40
N HIS A 156 -10.63 -4.44 -0.94
CA HIS A 156 -11.89 -3.96 -1.48
C HIS A 156 -11.67 -2.65 -2.25
N ILE A 157 -12.01 -2.64 -3.53
CA ILE A 157 -11.70 -1.55 -4.45
C ILE A 157 -13.00 -1.10 -5.11
N PRO A 158 -13.49 0.12 -4.85
CA PRO A 158 -14.61 0.65 -5.62
C PRO A 158 -14.18 0.86 -7.07
N PHE A 159 -15.09 0.60 -8.01
CA PHE A 159 -14.89 0.88 -9.43
C PHE A 159 -16.14 1.54 -10.02
N ASP A 160 -15.95 2.34 -11.06
CA ASP A 160 -17.03 3.04 -11.73
C ASP A 160 -16.70 3.17 -13.23
N ASN A 161 -17.28 2.28 -14.01
CA ASN A 161 -17.09 2.09 -15.46
C ASN A 161 -18.32 2.54 -16.27
N ILE A 162 -19.09 3.49 -15.74
CA ILE A 162 -20.22 4.12 -16.44
C ILE A 162 -19.76 5.34 -17.24
N ASP A 163 -20.59 5.80 -18.19
CA ASP A 163 -20.40 7.07 -18.91
C ASP A 163 -19.02 7.22 -19.57
N GLY A 164 -18.44 6.12 -20.05
CA GLY A 164 -17.12 6.09 -20.69
C GLY A 164 -15.94 6.21 -19.73
N LYS A 165 -16.16 6.22 -18.41
CA LYS A 165 -15.09 6.05 -17.42
C LYS A 165 -14.57 4.62 -17.48
N TYR A 166 -13.30 4.45 -17.11
CA TYR A 166 -12.74 3.12 -16.89
C TYR A 166 -11.81 3.12 -15.69
N THR A 167 -11.83 2.00 -14.97
CA THR A 167 -10.96 1.74 -13.83
C THR A 167 -9.80 0.85 -14.27
N GLY A 168 -8.58 1.35 -14.11
CA GLY A 168 -7.34 0.58 -14.18
C GLY A 168 -6.98 0.04 -12.79
N LEU A 169 -6.51 -1.19 -12.73
CA LEU A 169 -6.19 -1.89 -11.50
C LEU A 169 -4.79 -2.48 -11.56
N GLY A 170 -3.96 -2.15 -10.58
CA GLY A 170 -2.68 -2.76 -10.30
C GLY A 170 -2.80 -3.72 -9.12
N VAL A 171 -2.38 -4.97 -9.29
CA VAL A 171 -2.33 -5.96 -8.22
C VAL A 171 -0.92 -6.53 -8.16
N LEU A 172 -0.25 -6.31 -7.05
CA LEU A 172 1.06 -6.87 -6.75
C LEU A 172 0.89 -8.09 -5.84
N ASN A 173 1.40 -9.22 -6.31
CA ASN A 173 1.63 -10.40 -5.48
C ASN A 173 2.93 -10.15 -4.70
N THR A 174 2.85 -9.74 -3.44
CA THR A 174 4.05 -9.37 -2.66
C THR A 174 4.82 -10.57 -2.14
N ARG A 175 4.34 -11.79 -2.39
CA ARG A 175 5.05 -13.02 -2.03
C ARG A 175 6.42 -13.03 -2.70
N SER A 176 7.42 -12.57 -1.97
CA SER A 176 8.81 -12.64 -2.38
C SER A 176 9.29 -14.06 -2.08
N CYS A 177 9.86 -14.73 -3.07
CA CYS A 177 10.35 -16.11 -2.95
C CYS A 177 11.62 -16.21 -2.08
N LEU A 178 11.79 -15.34 -1.07
CA LEU A 178 13.03 -15.19 -0.31
C LEU A 178 13.38 -16.40 0.55
N ARG A 179 12.43 -17.32 0.81
CA ARG A 179 12.73 -18.53 1.58
C ARG A 179 12.26 -19.84 0.96
N GLU A 180 11.04 -19.97 0.41
CA GLU A 180 10.54 -21.29 -0.03
C GLU A 180 9.47 -21.20 -1.14
N CYS A 181 9.85 -20.76 -2.35
CA CYS A 181 9.00 -20.90 -3.54
C CYS A 181 9.89 -21.17 -4.76
N THR A 182 9.43 -21.96 -5.73
CA THR A 182 10.07 -21.98 -7.05
C THR A 182 9.72 -20.69 -7.81
N PRO A 183 10.60 -20.14 -8.66
CA PRO A 183 10.32 -18.92 -9.46
C PRO A 183 9.06 -19.00 -10.35
N ASN A 184 8.51 -20.20 -10.53
CA ASN A 184 7.30 -20.46 -11.30
C ASN A 184 6.07 -20.73 -10.44
N ASP A 185 6.18 -20.66 -9.11
CA ASP A 185 5.04 -20.77 -8.23
C ASP A 185 4.07 -19.63 -8.53
N ARG A 186 2.82 -20.00 -8.79
CA ARG A 186 1.74 -19.07 -9.06
C ARG A 186 0.78 -19.11 -7.88
N GLY A 187 0.55 -17.95 -7.28
CA GLY A 187 -0.63 -17.73 -6.48
C GLY A 187 -1.85 -17.57 -7.38
N ALA A 188 -3.04 -17.77 -6.83
CA ALA A 188 -4.26 -17.36 -7.47
C ALA A 188 -4.99 -16.38 -6.54
N PHE A 189 -5.42 -15.27 -7.11
CA PHE A 189 -6.30 -14.32 -6.46
C PHE A 189 -7.72 -14.51 -6.98
N ARG A 190 -8.68 -14.54 -6.07
CA ARG A 190 -10.10 -14.52 -6.39
C ARG A 190 -10.57 -13.08 -6.48
N TYR A 191 -11.06 -12.72 -7.65
CA TYR A 191 -11.71 -11.44 -7.93
C TYR A 191 -13.21 -11.64 -7.83
N THR A 192 -13.87 -10.95 -6.91
CA THR A 192 -15.34 -10.98 -6.77
C THR A 192 -15.88 -9.57 -6.99
N PHE A 193 -16.62 -9.40 -8.08
CA PHE A 193 -17.27 -8.14 -8.40
C PHE A 193 -18.70 -8.13 -7.88
N ARG A 194 -19.04 -7.05 -7.18
CA ARG A 194 -20.36 -6.81 -6.59
C ARG A 194 -20.92 -5.49 -7.11
N ASP A 195 -22.23 -5.42 -7.29
CA ASP A 195 -22.92 -4.16 -7.60
C ASP A 195 -23.03 -3.24 -6.37
N GLU A 196 -23.66 -2.07 -6.52
CA GLU A 196 -23.86 -1.11 -5.42
C GLU A 196 -24.75 -1.67 -4.28
N ALA A 197 -25.55 -2.70 -4.54
CA ALA A 197 -26.33 -3.41 -3.53
C ALA A 197 -25.54 -4.53 -2.83
N GLY A 198 -24.29 -4.76 -3.22
CA GLY A 198 -23.41 -5.80 -2.69
C GLY A 198 -23.64 -7.19 -3.29
N VAL A 199 -24.50 -7.32 -4.31
CA VAL A 199 -24.80 -8.60 -4.95
C VAL A 199 -23.67 -8.97 -5.90
N PRO A 200 -23.02 -10.14 -5.73
CA PRO A 200 -21.97 -10.57 -6.64
C PRO A 200 -22.56 -10.87 -8.02
N PHE A 201 -21.90 -10.35 -9.06
CA PHE A 201 -22.31 -10.59 -10.45
C PHE A 201 -21.21 -11.27 -11.29
N GLU A 202 -19.96 -11.27 -10.82
CA GLU A 202 -18.88 -12.07 -11.38
C GLU A 202 -17.90 -12.49 -10.29
N THR A 203 -17.42 -13.73 -10.37
CA THR A 203 -16.30 -14.22 -9.57
C THR A 203 -15.33 -14.97 -10.48
N ARG A 204 -14.04 -14.66 -10.39
CA ARG A 204 -13.00 -15.26 -11.24
C ARG A 204 -11.69 -15.42 -10.48
N ASP A 205 -11.08 -16.58 -10.62
CA ASP A 205 -9.73 -16.83 -10.11
C ASP A 205 -8.70 -16.43 -11.18
N VAL A 206 -7.75 -15.59 -10.80
CA VAL A 206 -6.69 -15.08 -11.67
C VAL A 206 -5.35 -15.56 -11.14
N ALA A 207 -4.66 -16.37 -11.93
CA ALA A 207 -3.32 -16.85 -11.60
C ALA A 207 -2.29 -15.74 -11.82
N GLN A 208 -1.41 -15.53 -10.84
CA GLN A 208 -0.36 -14.51 -10.88
C GLN A 208 0.94 -15.08 -10.31
N GLN A 209 2.05 -14.80 -10.99
CA GLN A 209 3.38 -15.19 -10.50
C GLN A 209 3.73 -14.43 -9.22
N ASN A 210 4.49 -15.08 -8.35
CA ASN A 210 5.02 -14.46 -7.16
C ASN A 210 5.90 -13.24 -7.50
N PHE A 211 5.81 -12.19 -6.67
CA PHE A 211 6.60 -10.97 -6.81
C PHE A 211 6.45 -10.26 -8.17
N THR A 212 5.25 -10.32 -8.75
CA THR A 212 4.92 -9.64 -10.01
C THR A 212 3.74 -8.69 -9.83
N LEU A 213 3.72 -7.62 -10.62
CA LEU A 213 2.61 -6.68 -10.76
C LEU A 213 1.81 -7.05 -12.02
N SER A 214 0.51 -7.23 -11.85
CA SER A 214 -0.44 -7.21 -12.96
C SER A 214 -1.10 -5.83 -13.04
N TRP A 215 -1.19 -5.26 -14.24
CA TRP A 215 -1.94 -4.03 -14.51
C TRP A 215 -3.01 -4.33 -15.54
N VAL A 216 -4.28 -4.08 -15.20
CA VAL A 216 -5.42 -4.42 -16.05
C VAL A 216 -6.38 -3.24 -16.18
N ASN A 217 -6.96 -3.08 -17.36
CA ASN A 217 -8.17 -2.27 -17.54
C ASN A 217 -9.37 -3.16 -17.22
N LEU A 218 -10.15 -2.83 -16.19
CA LEU A 218 -11.26 -3.66 -15.74
C LEU A 218 -12.31 -3.88 -16.84
N GLY A 219 -12.62 -2.87 -17.66
CA GLY A 219 -13.61 -3.01 -18.71
C GLY A 219 -13.17 -3.91 -19.87
N ALA A 220 -11.86 -3.99 -20.13
CA ALA A 220 -11.30 -4.87 -21.15
C ALA A 220 -11.15 -6.31 -20.65
N GLU A 221 -10.62 -6.48 -19.44
CA GLU A 221 -10.28 -7.78 -18.86
C GLU A 221 -11.49 -8.46 -18.20
N PHE A 222 -12.46 -7.67 -17.72
CA PHE A 222 -13.71 -8.13 -17.10
C PHE A 222 -14.89 -7.40 -17.75
N PRO A 223 -15.31 -7.80 -18.96
CA PRO A 223 -16.33 -7.08 -19.73
C PRO A 223 -17.69 -6.94 -19.03
N SER A 224 -17.99 -7.80 -18.05
CA SER A 224 -19.20 -7.69 -17.22
C SER A 224 -19.26 -6.40 -16.41
N THR A 225 -18.12 -5.75 -16.16
CA THR A 225 -18.01 -4.49 -15.41
C THR A 225 -18.35 -3.27 -16.27
N ASN A 226 -18.45 -3.41 -17.59
CA ASN A 226 -18.75 -2.29 -18.48
C ASN A 226 -20.15 -1.74 -18.22
N GLY A 227 -20.26 -0.42 -18.09
CA GLY A 227 -21.52 0.25 -17.78
C GLY A 227 -22.02 -0.02 -16.35
N ARG A 228 -21.12 -0.42 -15.43
CA ARG A 228 -21.46 -0.67 -14.03
C ARG A 228 -20.58 0.13 -13.07
N ARG A 229 -21.14 0.32 -11.87
CA ARG A 229 -20.43 0.74 -10.66
C ARG A 229 -20.57 -0.33 -9.61
N GLY A 230 -19.58 -0.45 -8.74
CA GLY A 230 -19.65 -1.38 -7.62
C GLY A 230 -18.33 -1.50 -6.88
N SER A 231 -18.10 -2.68 -6.30
CA SER A 231 -16.85 -3.01 -5.63
C SER A 231 -16.24 -4.29 -6.17
N LEU A 232 -14.92 -4.32 -6.21
CA LEU A 232 -14.11 -5.49 -6.44
C LEU A 232 -13.48 -5.92 -5.11
N GLU A 233 -13.67 -7.17 -4.74
CA GLU A 233 -12.96 -7.84 -3.67
C GLU A 233 -11.87 -8.74 -4.26
N ILE A 234 -10.65 -8.62 -3.75
CA ILE A 234 -9.50 -9.44 -4.14
C ILE A 234 -9.02 -10.19 -2.91
N SER A 235 -9.01 -11.52 -2.97
CA SER A 235 -8.53 -12.38 -1.87
C SER A 235 -7.70 -13.54 -2.39
N ALA A 236 -6.87 -14.15 -1.55
CA ALA A 236 -6.16 -15.37 -1.93
C ALA A 236 -7.14 -16.56 -2.06
N VAL A 237 -7.00 -17.39 -3.11
CA VAL A 237 -7.88 -18.55 -3.34
C VAL A 237 -7.75 -19.62 -2.25
N ASN A 238 -6.53 -19.83 -1.74
CA ASN A 238 -6.23 -20.80 -0.68
C ASN A 238 -5.69 -20.09 0.57
N PRO A 239 -6.56 -19.57 1.45
CA PRO A 239 -6.13 -18.88 2.68
C PRO A 239 -5.50 -19.85 3.71
N GLU A 240 -5.66 -21.16 3.53
CA GLU A 240 -5.05 -22.20 4.38
C GLU A 240 -3.58 -22.49 4.04
N ASP A 241 -3.10 -22.04 2.87
CA ASP A 241 -1.65 -21.93 2.65
C ASP A 241 -1.16 -20.82 3.57
N ARG A 242 -0.73 -21.20 4.79
CA ARG A 242 -0.27 -20.34 5.89
C ARG A 242 0.92 -19.42 5.55
N ILE A 243 1.30 -19.34 4.28
CA ILE A 243 2.33 -18.47 3.73
C ILE A 243 1.62 -17.28 3.09
N LEU A 244 1.46 -16.23 3.91
CA LEU A 244 1.06 -14.85 3.62
C LEU A 244 1.13 -14.47 2.13
N LEU A 245 0.04 -14.73 1.40
CA LEU A 245 -0.21 -14.12 0.10
C LEU A 245 -0.81 -12.76 0.39
N ASP A 246 0.06 -11.77 0.62
CA ASP A 246 -0.41 -10.42 0.87
C ASP A 246 -0.62 -9.69 -0.47
N VAL A 247 -1.78 -9.07 -0.63
CA VAL A 247 -2.18 -8.31 -1.80
C VAL A 247 -1.83 -6.85 -1.56
N ALA A 248 -0.93 -6.31 -2.39
CA ALA A 248 -0.80 -4.86 -2.52
C ALA A 248 -1.52 -4.42 -3.79
N ALA A 249 -2.68 -3.76 -3.64
CA ALA A 249 -3.48 -3.31 -4.76
C ALA A 249 -3.51 -1.79 -4.87
N PHE A 250 -3.75 -1.29 -6.07
CA PHE A 250 -3.92 0.13 -6.34
C PHE A 250 -4.78 0.33 -7.59
N SER A 251 -5.58 1.38 -7.61
CA SER A 251 -6.48 1.63 -8.72
C SER A 251 -6.42 3.09 -9.17
N LEU A 252 -6.53 3.29 -10.50
CA LEU A 252 -6.72 4.60 -11.12
C LEU A 252 -8.05 4.59 -11.85
N GLN A 253 -8.93 5.53 -11.52
CA GLN A 253 -10.12 5.78 -12.33
C GLN A 253 -9.82 6.89 -13.33
N PHE A 254 -10.10 6.62 -14.60
CA PHE A 254 -9.96 7.58 -15.69
C PHE A 254 -11.33 8.02 -16.18
N THR A 255 -11.45 9.30 -16.51
CA THR A 255 -12.66 9.89 -17.09
C THR A 255 -12.44 10.24 -18.56
N PRO A 256 -13.52 10.35 -19.38
CA PRO A 256 -13.38 10.63 -20.82
C PRO A 256 -12.65 11.93 -21.17
N ASN A 257 -12.68 12.92 -20.28
CA ASN A 257 -11.95 14.18 -20.45
C ASN A 257 -10.43 14.06 -20.16
N GLY A 258 -9.94 12.87 -19.82
CA GLY A 258 -8.53 12.59 -19.55
C GLY A 258 -8.10 12.81 -18.10
N ALA A 259 -8.99 13.29 -17.22
CA ALA A 259 -8.69 13.36 -15.79
C ALA A 259 -8.59 11.95 -15.18
N PHE A 260 -7.88 11.84 -14.06
CA PHE A 260 -7.80 10.60 -13.31
C PHE A 260 -7.85 10.86 -11.80
N ALA A 261 -8.29 9.86 -11.06
CA ALA A 261 -8.26 9.82 -9.61
C ALA A 261 -7.60 8.52 -9.15
N ALA A 262 -6.82 8.61 -8.09
CA ALA A 262 -6.29 7.42 -7.43
C ALA A 262 -7.31 6.90 -6.42
N ILE A 263 -7.51 5.60 -6.42
CA ILE A 263 -8.42 4.88 -5.52
C ILE A 263 -7.56 4.02 -4.60
N VAL A 264 -7.61 4.35 -3.31
CA VAL A 264 -6.96 3.56 -2.26
C VAL A 264 -7.88 2.40 -1.89
N PRO A 265 -7.40 1.14 -1.94
CA PRO A 265 -8.19 0.01 -1.46
C PRO A 265 -8.58 0.16 0.01
N ILE A 266 -9.75 -0.35 0.33
CA ILE A 266 -10.20 -0.56 1.71
C ILE A 266 -9.80 -1.99 2.10
N HIS A 267 -9.24 -2.16 3.29
CA HIS A 267 -8.77 -3.44 3.80
C HIS A 267 -9.42 -3.78 5.14
N ASP A 268 -9.35 -5.06 5.52
CA ASP A 268 -9.92 -5.67 6.72
C ASP A 268 -8.94 -5.78 7.90
#